data_AF-A0A382CJD7-F1
#
_entry.id   AF-A0A382CJD7-F1
#
_cell.length_a   1.000
_cell.length_b   1.000
_cell.length_c   1.000
_cell.angle_alpha   90.00
_cell.angle_beta   90.00
_cell.angle_gamma   90.00
#
_symmetry.space_group_name_H-M   'P 1'
#
loop_
_entity.id
_entity.type
_entity.pdbx_description
1 polymer ?
#
loop_
_entity_poly.entity_id
_entity_poly.type
_entity_poly.pdbx_seq_one_letter_code
_entity_poly.pdbx_strand_id
1 'polypeptide(L)'
;MDKKLIPGLALLVGAGLLFASVVAYAVLLEVVLWNALLGVLGLGLVIVGVVSLRREMGSIFRQRRAEVSLFTLGLVGIYISVGYFSLVYPLRFDMTEAGLHSLSGQTTKMLQRLERPVHIVFFHSHQMKETVELYELFAKESDNVTVEFYDPALNPAQARLHGIRFPGTAVMMSEERRREVNGDGEADIANGILRISQGA
;
A
#
# COMPACT_ATOMS: atom_id res chain seq x y z
N MET A 1 9.05 -38.26 -25.52
CA MET A 1 8.24 -37.23 -24.83
C MET A 1 6.91 -37.87 -24.47
N ASP A 2 6.64 -38.09 -23.19
CA ASP A 2 5.51 -38.91 -22.73
C ASP A 2 4.18 -38.26 -23.13
N LYS A 3 3.38 -38.98 -23.92
CA LYS A 3 2.08 -38.51 -24.43
C LYS A 3 1.09 -38.10 -23.31
N LYS A 4 1.36 -38.50 -22.06
CA LYS A 4 0.59 -38.19 -20.85
C LYS A 4 0.82 -36.77 -20.30
N LEU A 5 1.92 -36.09 -20.65
CA LEU A 5 2.25 -34.75 -20.14
C LEU A 5 1.68 -33.61 -21.00
N ILE A 6 1.39 -33.92 -22.27
CA ILE A 6 0.87 -32.99 -23.29
C ILE A 6 -0.45 -32.32 -22.86
N PRO A 7 -1.47 -33.03 -22.32
CA PRO A 7 -2.73 -32.39 -21.93
C PRO A 7 -2.59 -31.47 -20.71
N GLY A 8 -1.71 -31.81 -19.76
CA GLY A 8 -1.42 -30.95 -18.60
C GLY A 8 -0.69 -29.66 -19.00
N LEU A 9 0.28 -29.76 -19.90
CA LEU A 9 0.96 -28.59 -20.49
C LEU A 9 -0.02 -27.70 -21.27
N ALA A 10 -0.91 -28.28 -22.08
CA ALA A 10 -1.91 -27.51 -22.82
C ALA A 10 -2.86 -26.74 -21.89
N LEU A 11 -3.25 -27.32 -20.75
CA LEU A 11 -4.08 -26.65 -19.75
C LEU A 11 -3.35 -25.50 -19.05
N LEU A 12 -2.09 -25.70 -18.65
CA LEU A 12 -1.27 -24.65 -18.03
C LEU A 12 -0.99 -23.49 -18.99
N VAL A 13 -0.65 -23.79 -20.24
CA VAL A 13 -0.43 -22.79 -21.29
C VAL A 13 -1.74 -22.05 -21.60
N GLY A 14 -2.86 -22.75 -21.72
CA GLY A 14 -4.17 -22.14 -21.93
C GLY A 14 -4.60 -21.21 -20.78
N ALA A 15 -4.42 -21.65 -19.54
CA ALA A 15 -4.71 -20.84 -18.36
C ALA A 15 -3.80 -19.60 -18.27
N GLY A 16 -2.51 -19.74 -18.58
CA GLY A 16 -1.57 -18.64 -18.64
C GLY A 16 -1.94 -17.58 -19.69
N LEU A 17 -2.37 -18.01 -20.88
CA LEU A 17 -2.83 -17.10 -21.94
C LEU A 17 -4.11 -16.37 -21.57
N LEU A 18 -5.06 -17.06 -20.93
CA LEU A 18 -6.29 -16.45 -20.41
C LEU A 18 -5.99 -15.39 -19.34
N PHE A 19 -5.11 -15.72 -18.40
CA PHE A 19 -4.67 -14.79 -17.35
C PHE A 19 -3.99 -13.56 -17.96
N ALA A 20 -3.08 -13.76 -18.91
CA ALA A 20 -2.40 -12.67 -19.61
C ALA A 20 -3.39 -11.75 -20.36
N SER A 21 -4.44 -12.32 -20.98
CA SER A 21 -5.50 -11.55 -21.66
C SER A 21 -6.32 -10.70 -20.66
N VAL A 22 -6.69 -11.26 -19.51
CA VAL A 22 -7.42 -10.53 -18.45
C VAL A 22 -6.57 -9.39 -17.87
N VAL A 23 -5.29 -9.65 -17.58
CA VAL A 23 -4.37 -8.62 -17.09
C VAL A 23 -4.17 -7.51 -18.12
N ALA A 24 -3.95 -7.86 -19.39
CA ALA A 24 -3.80 -6.89 -20.45
C ALA A 24 -5.06 -6.01 -20.61
N TYR A 25 -6.26 -6.59 -20.51
CA TYR A 25 -7.51 -5.83 -20.52
C TYR A 25 -7.65 -4.89 -19.31
N ALA A 26 -7.32 -5.38 -18.12
CA ALA A 26 -7.41 -4.57 -16.90
C ALA A 26 -6.45 -3.37 -16.89
N VAL A 27 -5.27 -3.53 -17.51
CA VAL A 27 -4.25 -2.46 -17.61
C VAL A 27 -4.55 -1.50 -18.76
N LEU A 28 -4.95 -2.01 -19.92
CA LEU A 28 -5.12 -1.18 -21.13
C LEU A 28 -6.52 -0.59 -21.25
N LEU A 29 -7.53 -1.11 -20.52
CA LEU A 29 -8.94 -0.66 -20.54
C LEU A 29 -9.60 -0.61 -21.94
N GLU A 30 -8.96 -1.18 -22.95
CA GLU A 30 -9.43 -1.25 -24.34
C GLU A 30 -9.57 -2.70 -24.80
N VAL A 31 -10.70 -3.02 -25.44
CA VAL A 31 -10.92 -4.32 -26.09
C VAL A 31 -10.30 -4.28 -27.49
N VAL A 32 -8.99 -4.48 -27.56
CA VAL A 32 -8.29 -4.66 -28.84
C VAL A 32 -8.56 -6.08 -29.36
N LEU A 33 -8.78 -6.22 -30.67
CA LEU A 33 -9.03 -7.50 -31.36
C LEU A 33 -8.03 -8.60 -30.97
N TRP A 34 -6.76 -8.24 -30.77
CA TRP A 34 -5.72 -9.18 -30.33
C TRP A 34 -5.88 -9.68 -28.89
N ASN A 35 -6.36 -8.86 -27.97
CA ASN A 35 -6.63 -9.27 -26.58
C ASN A 35 -7.82 -10.23 -26.51
N ALA A 36 -8.85 -9.97 -27.32
CA ALA A 36 -10.01 -10.84 -27.46
C ALA A 36 -9.64 -12.20 -28.08
N LEU A 37 -8.81 -12.21 -29.13
CA LEU A 37 -8.32 -13.44 -29.76
C LEU A 37 -7.47 -14.28 -28.82
N LEU A 38 -6.58 -13.66 -28.03
CA LEU A 38 -5.81 -14.35 -27.00
C LEU A 38 -6.71 -14.97 -25.92
N GLY A 39 -7.76 -14.24 -25.49
CA GLY A 39 -8.75 -14.75 -24.54
C GLY A 39 -9.50 -15.97 -25.08
N VAL A 40 -10.01 -15.90 -26.32
CA VAL A 40 -10.72 -17.01 -26.98
C VAL A 40 -9.82 -18.22 -27.19
N LEU A 41 -8.56 -18.02 -27.60
CA LEU A 41 -7.59 -19.09 -27.80
C LEU A 41 -7.22 -19.77 -26.47
N GLY A 42 -6.99 -18.99 -25.41
CA GLY A 42 -6.74 -19.50 -24.06
C GLY A 42 -7.93 -20.30 -23.53
N LEU A 43 -9.15 -19.81 -23.72
CA LEU A 43 -10.38 -20.47 -23.29
C LEU A 43 -10.61 -21.79 -24.05
N GLY A 44 -10.33 -21.82 -25.36
CA GLY A 44 -10.34 -23.04 -26.16
C GLY A 44 -9.34 -24.09 -25.67
N LEU A 45 -8.09 -23.68 -25.36
CA LEU A 45 -7.06 -24.59 -24.84
C LEU A 45 -7.39 -25.12 -23.45
N VAL A 46 -7.99 -24.30 -22.58
CA VAL A 46 -8.48 -24.75 -21.27
C VAL A 46 -9.59 -25.79 -21.43
N ILE A 47 -10.57 -25.55 -22.30
CA ILE A 47 -11.66 -26.51 -22.56
C ILE A 47 -11.09 -27.84 -23.09
N VAL A 48 -10.17 -27.79 -24.05
CA VAL A 48 -9.52 -28.99 -24.61
C VAL A 48 -8.70 -29.73 -23.55
N GLY A 49 -7.96 -29.00 -22.71
CA GLY A 49 -7.21 -29.55 -21.59
C GLY A 49 -8.12 -30.25 -20.59
N VAL A 50 -9.20 -29.60 -20.15
CA VAL A 50 -10.18 -30.14 -19.19
C VAL A 50 -10.88 -31.38 -19.73
N VAL A 51 -11.34 -31.36 -20.98
CA VAL A 51 -12.05 -32.49 -21.62
C VAL A 51 -11.11 -33.67 -21.86
N SER A 52 -9.87 -33.42 -22.25
CA SER A 52 -8.86 -34.47 -22.46
C SER A 52 -8.46 -35.12 -21.13
N LEU A 53 -8.28 -34.32 -20.08
CA LEU A 53 -8.01 -34.82 -18.74
C LEU A 53 -9.18 -35.66 -18.21
N ARG A 54 -10.43 -35.24 -18.45
CA ARG A 54 -11.65 -35.97 -18.04
C ARG A 54 -11.73 -37.40 -18.61
N ARG A 55 -11.14 -37.65 -19.78
CA ARG A 55 -11.11 -38.99 -20.41
C ARG A 55 -10.05 -39.92 -19.80
N GLU A 56 -8.90 -39.39 -19.41
CA GLU A 56 -7.82 -40.17 -18.76
C GLU A 56 -8.08 -40.43 -17.27
N MET A 57 -9.01 -39.69 -16.68
CA MET A 57 -9.22 -39.60 -15.25
C MET A 57 -10.31 -40.52 -14.68
N GLY A 58 -10.87 -41.43 -15.48
CA GLY A 58 -11.92 -42.36 -15.05
C GLY A 58 -11.49 -43.39 -13.98
N SER A 59 -10.21 -43.75 -13.90
CA SER A 59 -9.71 -44.80 -13.00
C SER A 59 -8.88 -44.31 -11.81
N ILE A 60 -8.32 -43.10 -11.85
CA ILE A 60 -7.45 -42.53 -10.78
C ILE A 60 -8.27 -41.69 -9.77
N PHE A 61 -9.45 -41.20 -10.15
CA PHE A 61 -10.23 -40.24 -9.36
C PHE A 61 -10.98 -40.81 -8.15
N ARG A 62 -11.00 -42.12 -7.85
CA ARG A 62 -11.82 -42.60 -6.72
C ARG A 62 -11.12 -42.53 -5.36
N GLN A 63 -9.79 -42.59 -5.32
CA GLN A 63 -9.01 -42.50 -4.06
C GLN A 63 -8.30 -41.15 -3.87
N ARG A 64 -7.78 -40.52 -4.94
CA ARG A 64 -7.05 -39.24 -4.85
C ARG A 64 -7.95 -37.98 -4.80
N ARG A 65 -9.28 -38.12 -4.91
CA ARG A 65 -10.24 -36.99 -4.86
C ARG A 65 -10.19 -36.21 -3.56
N ALA A 66 -10.17 -36.93 -2.44
CA ALA A 66 -10.24 -36.30 -1.12
C ALA A 66 -8.99 -35.45 -0.88
N GLU A 67 -7.81 -36.03 -1.14
CA GLU A 67 -6.52 -35.36 -0.98
C GLU A 67 -6.39 -34.12 -1.87
N VAL A 68 -6.66 -34.23 -3.17
CA VAL A 68 -6.60 -33.09 -4.10
C VAL A 68 -7.64 -32.01 -3.74
N SER A 69 -8.84 -32.40 -3.32
CA SER A 69 -9.88 -31.43 -2.91
C SER A 69 -9.48 -30.70 -1.62
N LEU A 70 -8.88 -31.42 -0.66
CA LEU A 70 -8.39 -30.83 0.59
C LEU A 70 -7.26 -29.82 0.31
N PHE A 71 -6.29 -30.19 -0.53
CA PHE A 71 -5.22 -29.28 -0.95
C PHE A 71 -5.75 -28.06 -1.68
N THR A 72 -6.72 -28.25 -2.59
CA THR A 72 -7.32 -27.15 -3.35
C THR A 72 -8.09 -26.20 -2.42
N LEU A 73 -8.89 -26.73 -1.50
CA LEU A 73 -9.61 -25.95 -0.48
C LEU A 73 -8.65 -25.21 0.45
N GLY A 74 -7.58 -25.87 0.89
CA GLY A 74 -6.54 -25.25 1.70
C GLY A 74 -5.86 -24.10 0.97
N LEU A 75 -5.51 -24.28 -0.31
CA LEU A 75 -4.90 -23.24 -1.13
C LEU A 75 -5.85 -22.05 -1.34
N VAL A 76 -7.12 -22.31 -1.63
CA VAL A 76 -8.15 -21.26 -1.72
C VAL A 76 -8.29 -20.52 -0.38
N GLY A 77 -8.30 -21.24 0.74
CA GLY A 77 -8.32 -20.65 2.08
C GLY A 77 -7.12 -19.76 2.35
N ILE A 78 -5.92 -20.17 1.93
CA ILE A 78 -4.71 -19.34 2.01
C ILE A 78 -4.86 -18.08 1.16
N TYR A 79 -5.31 -18.19 -0.09
CA TYR A 79 -5.50 -17.01 -0.95
C TYR A 79 -6.53 -16.03 -0.40
N ILE A 80 -7.66 -16.52 0.13
CA ILE A 80 -8.65 -15.68 0.79
C ILE A 80 -8.03 -14.99 2.02
N SER A 81 -7.27 -15.74 2.82
CA SER A 81 -6.60 -15.19 4.01
C SER A 81 -5.61 -14.10 3.62
N VAL A 82 -4.71 -14.37 2.67
CA VAL A 82 -3.73 -13.39 2.18
C VAL A 82 -4.43 -12.16 1.60
N GLY A 83 -5.49 -12.33 0.80
CA GLY A 83 -6.27 -11.21 0.26
C GLY A 83 -6.92 -10.38 1.37
N TYR A 84 -7.54 -11.03 2.36
CA TYR A 84 -8.15 -10.36 3.50
C TYR A 84 -7.11 -9.59 4.33
N PHE A 85 -5.98 -10.22 4.68
CA PHE A 85 -4.90 -9.57 5.41
C PHE A 85 -4.29 -8.41 4.62
N SER A 86 -4.18 -8.52 3.29
CA SER A 86 -3.67 -7.43 2.45
C SER A 86 -4.60 -6.21 2.41
N LEU A 87 -5.92 -6.41 2.58
CA LEU A 87 -6.90 -5.33 2.62
C LEU A 87 -6.98 -4.68 4.01
N VAL A 88 -6.91 -5.48 5.07
CA VAL A 88 -7.01 -5.01 6.46
C VAL A 88 -5.70 -4.42 6.96
N TYR A 89 -4.56 -4.98 6.56
CA TYR A 89 -3.22 -4.57 6.98
C TYR A 89 -2.39 -4.17 5.75
N PRO A 90 -2.55 -2.93 5.26
CA PRO A 90 -1.75 -2.44 4.14
C PRO A 90 -0.29 -2.31 4.55
N LEU A 91 0.50 -3.37 4.32
CA LEU A 91 1.94 -3.35 4.49
C LEU A 91 2.55 -2.45 3.41
N ARG A 92 3.08 -1.30 3.82
CA ARG A 92 3.87 -0.42 2.96
C ARG A 92 5.34 -0.62 3.29
N PHE A 93 6.07 -1.20 2.35
CA PHE A 93 7.52 -1.32 2.46
C PHE A 93 8.15 -0.30 1.50
N ASP A 94 8.91 0.65 2.05
CA ASP A 94 9.67 1.59 1.23
C ASP A 94 10.89 0.87 0.65
N MET A 95 10.92 0.71 -0.67
CA MET A 95 12.03 0.07 -1.40
C MET A 95 13.04 1.10 -1.93
N THR A 96 12.89 2.39 -1.62
CA THR A 96 13.86 3.40 -2.02
C THR A 96 15.14 3.27 -1.21
N GLU A 97 16.29 3.42 -1.89
CA GLU A 97 17.61 3.27 -1.26
C GLU A 97 17.84 4.27 -0.11
N ALA A 98 17.17 5.43 -0.19
CA ALA A 98 17.24 6.49 0.81
C ALA A 98 16.05 6.50 1.80
N GLY A 99 15.06 5.60 1.68
CA GLY A 99 13.90 5.55 2.57
C GLY A 99 13.07 6.84 2.57
N LEU A 100 12.97 7.52 1.42
CA LEU A 100 12.41 8.87 1.28
C LEU A 100 10.93 9.00 1.72
N HIS A 101 10.22 7.89 1.84
CA HIS A 101 8.81 7.84 2.23
C HIS A 101 8.60 7.08 3.56
N SER A 102 9.65 6.98 4.37
CA SER A 102 9.61 6.33 5.68
C SER A 102 10.34 7.18 6.71
N LEU A 103 9.84 7.20 7.95
CA LEU A 103 10.54 7.83 9.05
C LEU A 103 11.72 6.96 9.48
N SER A 104 12.78 7.59 9.99
CA SER A 104 13.89 6.85 10.57
C SER A 104 13.42 5.99 11.75
N GLY A 105 14.04 4.82 11.94
CA GLY A 105 13.68 3.92 13.05
C GLY A 105 13.85 4.55 14.44
N GLN A 106 14.65 5.61 14.57
CA GLN A 106 14.76 6.41 15.79
C GLN A 106 13.50 7.26 16.00
N THR A 107 13.03 7.98 14.98
CA THR A 107 11.83 8.81 15.03
C THR A 107 10.59 7.97 15.32
N THR A 108 10.42 6.82 14.66
CA THR A 108 9.32 5.89 14.95
C THR A 108 9.28 5.48 16.43
N LYS A 109 10.42 5.06 16.99
CA LYS A 109 10.51 4.67 18.41
C LYS A 109 10.22 5.83 19.36
N MET A 110 10.59 7.05 18.98
CA MET A 110 10.28 8.26 19.74
C MET A 110 8.77 8.52 19.74
N LEU A 111 8.12 8.47 18.58
CA LEU A 111 6.68 8.71 18.42
C LEU A 111 5.82 7.66 19.14
N GLN A 112 6.26 6.40 19.19
CA GLN A 112 5.58 5.34 19.94
C GLN A 112 5.64 5.53 21.46
N ARG A 113 6.63 6.28 21.97
CA ARG A 113 6.77 6.60 23.40
C ARG A 113 6.13 7.94 23.76
N LEU A 114 5.47 8.59 22.81
CA LEU A 114 4.85 9.88 23.02
C LEU A 114 3.59 9.71 23.87
N GLU A 115 3.63 10.14 25.12
CA GLU A 115 2.49 10.02 26.05
C GLU A 115 1.49 11.17 25.93
N ARG A 116 1.97 12.36 25.53
CA ARG A 116 1.15 13.58 25.44
C ARG A 116 0.78 13.89 24.00
N PRO A 117 -0.48 14.29 23.71
CA PRO A 117 -0.88 14.66 22.37
C PRO A 117 -0.17 15.95 21.93
N VAL A 118 0.25 15.98 20.67
CA VAL A 118 0.88 17.12 20.03
C VAL A 118 0.07 17.50 18.79
N HIS A 119 -0.40 18.74 18.78
CA HIS A 119 -1.11 19.32 17.65
C HIS A 119 -0.16 20.25 16.89
N ILE A 120 -0.04 20.04 15.58
CA ILE A 120 0.89 20.75 14.72
C ILE A 120 0.11 21.49 13.66
N VAL A 121 0.33 22.81 13.55
CA VAL A 121 -0.21 23.62 12.46
C VAL A 121 0.95 24.03 11.57
N PHE A 122 1.03 23.47 10.38
CA PHE A 122 2.09 23.77 9.41
C PHE A 122 1.62 24.75 8.35
N PHE A 123 2.31 25.88 8.27
CA PHE A 123 2.06 26.89 7.24
C PHE A 123 2.94 26.62 6.03
N HIS A 124 2.37 25.98 5.02
CA HIS A 124 3.13 25.52 3.85
C HIS A 124 2.99 26.48 2.66
N SER A 125 3.84 26.30 1.65
CA SER A 125 3.63 26.85 0.31
C SER A 125 3.50 25.73 -0.71
N HIS A 126 3.08 26.05 -1.94
CA HIS A 126 2.92 25.08 -3.02
C HIS A 126 4.24 24.35 -3.41
N GLN A 127 5.39 24.92 -3.08
CA GLN A 127 6.71 24.33 -3.37
C GLN A 127 7.15 23.29 -2.32
N MET A 128 6.47 23.22 -1.16
CA MET A 128 6.89 22.42 -0.01
C MET A 128 6.14 21.08 0.08
N LYS A 129 5.88 20.44 -1.06
CA LYS A 129 5.11 19.18 -1.10
C LYS A 129 5.79 18.08 -0.29
N GLU A 130 7.10 17.97 -0.37
CA GLU A 130 7.89 16.97 0.36
C GLU A 130 7.79 17.16 1.88
N THR A 131 7.87 18.40 2.36
CA THR A 131 7.70 18.70 3.79
C THR A 131 6.29 18.40 4.28
N VAL A 132 5.26 18.66 3.46
CA VAL A 132 3.87 18.30 3.79
C VAL A 132 3.73 16.79 3.92
N GLU A 133 4.22 16.02 2.95
CA GLU A 133 4.23 14.55 2.99
C GLU A 133 4.98 14.03 4.22
N LEU A 134 6.09 14.67 4.59
CA LEU A 134 6.84 14.33 5.81
C LEU A 134 5.98 14.53 7.07
N TYR A 135 5.32 15.68 7.24
CA TYR A 135 4.43 15.90 8.39
C TYR A 135 3.26 14.89 8.42
N GLU A 136 2.72 14.52 7.26
CA GLU A 136 1.69 13.46 7.18
C GLU A 136 2.22 12.10 7.66
N LEU A 137 3.49 11.76 7.38
CA LEU A 137 4.11 10.54 7.91
C LEU A 137 4.17 10.56 9.45
N PHE A 138 4.51 11.71 10.05
CA PHE A 138 4.50 11.85 11.52
C PHE A 138 3.09 11.63 12.11
N ALA A 139 2.05 12.21 11.51
CA ALA A 139 0.67 12.06 11.95
C ALA A 139 0.16 10.62 11.79
N LYS A 140 0.63 9.91 10.75
CA LYS A 140 0.25 8.53 10.48
C LYS A 140 0.92 7.52 11.42
N GLU A 141 2.12 7.82 11.91
CA GLU A 141 2.89 6.91 12.76
C GLU A 141 2.38 6.88 14.22
N SER A 142 1.71 7.94 14.69
CA SER A 142 1.20 8.02 16.06
C SER A 142 -0.10 8.78 16.15
N ASP A 143 -1.12 8.17 16.76
CA ASP A 143 -2.43 8.79 17.02
C ASP A 143 -2.33 10.01 17.96
N ASN A 144 -1.22 10.16 18.67
CA ASN A 144 -0.95 11.31 19.54
C ASN A 144 -0.42 12.52 18.75
N VAL A 145 -0.17 12.42 17.45
CA VAL A 145 0.27 13.53 16.60
C VAL A 145 -0.83 13.88 15.61
N THR A 146 -1.28 15.13 15.64
CA THR A 146 -2.25 15.65 14.68
C THR A 146 -1.63 16.81 13.90
N VAL A 147 -1.90 16.89 12.60
CA VAL A 147 -1.34 17.93 11.74
C VAL A 147 -2.45 18.61 10.93
N GLU A 148 -2.42 19.94 10.92
CA GLU A 148 -3.22 20.79 10.05
C GLU A 148 -2.33 21.60 9.11
N PHE A 149 -2.80 21.78 7.88
CA PHE A 149 -2.08 22.49 6.83
C PHE A 149 -2.84 23.74 6.41
N TYR A 150 -2.14 24.88 6.44
CA TYR A 150 -2.68 26.14 5.94
C TYR A 150 -1.68 26.81 4.99
N ASP A 151 -2.16 27.35 3.88
CA ASP A 151 -1.37 28.25 3.04
C ASP A 151 -1.55 29.69 3.56
N PRO A 152 -0.49 30.39 4.01
CA PRO A 152 -0.61 31.75 4.55
C PRO A 152 -1.05 32.79 3.50
N ALA A 153 -0.86 32.51 2.20
CA ALA A 153 -1.34 33.37 1.12
C ALA A 153 -2.85 33.17 0.86
N LEU A 154 -3.35 31.95 0.97
CA LEU A 154 -4.78 31.65 0.80
C LEU A 154 -5.59 31.92 2.09
N ASN A 155 -5.01 31.64 3.25
CA ASN A 155 -5.65 31.69 4.57
C ASN A 155 -4.93 32.68 5.52
N PRO A 156 -4.90 33.98 5.20
CA PRO A 156 -4.17 34.98 5.99
C PRO A 156 -4.72 35.18 7.41
N ALA A 157 -6.00 34.83 7.65
CA ALA A 157 -6.60 34.89 8.98
C ALA A 157 -5.91 33.90 9.94
N GLN A 158 -5.72 32.65 9.52
CA GLN A 158 -5.04 31.62 10.33
C GLN A 158 -3.58 32.00 10.57
N ALA A 159 -2.89 32.48 9.54
CA ALA A 159 -1.51 32.94 9.68
C ALA A 159 -1.39 34.08 10.72
N ARG A 160 -2.28 35.07 10.70
CA ARG A 160 -2.30 36.16 11.69
C ARG A 160 -2.62 35.68 13.11
N LEU A 161 -3.58 34.76 13.27
CA LEU A 161 -3.93 34.18 14.58
C LEU A 161 -2.74 33.48 15.22
N HIS A 162 -1.96 32.76 14.42
CA HIS A 162 -0.74 32.09 14.87
C HIS A 162 0.53 32.97 14.81
N GLY A 163 0.41 34.23 14.40
CA GLY A 163 1.53 35.18 14.32
C GLY A 163 2.56 34.87 13.22
N ILE A 164 2.22 34.03 12.24
CA ILE A 164 3.11 33.57 11.17
C ILE A 164 3.01 34.48 9.96
N ARG A 165 4.18 34.82 9.40
CA ARG A 165 4.32 35.73 8.25
C ARG A 165 4.96 35.08 7.04
N PHE A 166 5.64 33.94 7.23
CA PHE A 166 6.39 33.26 6.19
C PHE A 166 5.96 31.79 6.13
N PRO A 167 5.88 31.20 4.92
CA PRO A 167 5.70 29.76 4.78
C PRO A 167 6.95 29.01 5.26
N GLY A 168 6.77 27.74 5.63
CA GLY A 168 7.82 26.88 6.18
C GLY A 168 7.93 26.91 7.71
N THR A 169 6.94 27.49 8.38
CA THR A 169 6.88 27.54 9.84
C THR A 169 5.80 26.59 10.37
N ALA A 170 6.16 25.76 11.34
CA ALA A 170 5.22 24.93 12.09
C ALA A 170 5.01 25.46 13.50
N VAL A 171 3.75 25.46 13.94
CA VAL A 171 3.37 25.73 15.32
C VAL A 171 2.97 24.43 15.98
N MET A 172 3.76 24.00 16.95
CA MET A 172 3.47 22.80 17.73
C MET A 172 2.86 23.20 19.06
N MET A 173 1.78 22.55 19.44
CA MET A 173 1.02 22.78 20.65
C MET A 173 0.86 21.46 21.40
N SER A 174 1.06 21.48 22.71
CA SER A 174 0.77 20.35 23.58
C SER A 174 0.35 20.89 24.94
N GLU A 175 -0.87 20.54 25.36
CA GLU A 175 -1.50 21.08 26.57
C GLU A 175 -1.50 22.63 26.55
N GLU A 176 -0.87 23.30 27.50
CA GLU A 176 -0.75 24.77 27.57
C GLU A 176 0.51 25.32 26.89
N ARG A 177 1.31 24.46 26.25
CA ARG A 177 2.59 24.85 25.67
C ARG A 177 2.47 25.05 24.18
N ARG A 178 3.18 26.06 23.69
CA ARG A 178 3.27 26.41 22.27
C ARG A 178 4.72 26.64 21.89
N ARG A 179 5.14 26.06 20.77
CA ARG A 179 6.49 26.21 20.20
C ARG A 179 6.38 26.46 18.70
N GLU A 180 7.15 27.42 18.23
CA GLU A 180 7.39 27.60 16.80
C GLU A 180 8.65 26.83 16.40
N VAL A 181 8.56 26.08 15.31
CA VAL A 181 9.67 25.34 14.71
C VAL A 181 9.79 25.79 13.26
N ASN A 182 10.98 26.28 12.93
CA ASN A 182 11.35 26.68 11.58
C ASN A 182 12.35 25.64 11.08
N GLY A 183 11.88 24.73 10.23
CA GLY A 183 12.66 23.60 9.73
C GLY A 183 11.79 22.70 8.87
N ASP A 184 12.36 22.19 7.80
CA ASP A 184 11.75 21.38 6.76
C ASP A 184 12.21 19.91 6.80
N GLY A 185 13.20 19.58 7.63
CA GLY A 185 13.75 18.23 7.78
C GLY A 185 13.16 17.42 8.95
N GLU A 186 13.26 16.09 8.84
CA GLU A 186 12.75 15.14 9.85
C GLU A 186 13.34 15.41 11.24
N ALA A 187 14.64 15.70 11.31
CA ALA A 187 15.34 15.93 12.56
C ALA A 187 14.78 17.16 13.32
N ASP A 188 14.47 18.24 12.62
CA ASP A 188 13.94 19.46 13.24
C ASP A 188 12.51 19.23 13.75
N ILE A 189 11.70 18.52 12.96
CA ILE A 189 10.33 18.15 13.32
C ILE A 189 10.32 17.25 14.55
N ALA A 190 11.12 16.17 14.53
CA ALA A 190 11.21 15.22 15.63
C ALA A 190 11.68 15.89 16.92
N ASN A 191 12.71 16.73 16.85
CA ASN A 191 13.19 17.49 18.01
C ASN A 191 12.13 18.46 18.54
N GLY A 192 11.36 19.09 17.66
CA GLY A 192 10.23 19.95 18.03
C GLY A 192 9.18 19.19 18.84
N ILE A 193 8.74 18.04 18.33
CA ILE A 193 7.76 17.15 18.96
C ILE A 193 8.26 16.65 20.32
N LEU A 194 9.54 16.28 20.41
CA LEU A 194 10.12 15.79 21.65
C LEU A 194 10.14 16.87 22.73
N ARG A 195 10.57 18.09 22.37
CA ARG A 195 10.65 19.21 23.32
C ARG A 195 9.27 19.66 23.79
N ILE A 196 8.29 19.71 22.89
CA ILE A 196 6.93 20.11 23.25
C ILE A 196 6.19 19.02 24.03
N SER A 197 6.56 17.74 23.89
CA SER A 197 5.94 16.67 24.66
C SER A 197 6.56 16.49 26.05
N GLN A 198 7.89 16.42 26.17
CA GLN A 198 8.53 16.02 27.42
C GLN A 198 8.44 17.07 28.54
N GLY A 199 8.37 18.35 28.20
CA GLY A 199 8.53 19.39 29.23
C GLY A 199 10.00 19.54 29.55
N ALA A 200 10.46 20.78 29.70
CA ALA A 200 11.87 21.06 29.98
C ALA A 200 12.34 20.39 31.27
#